data_AF-A0A7W6NX38-F1
#
_entry.id   AF-A0A7W6NX38-F1
#
_cell.length_a   1.000
_cell.length_b   1.000
_cell.length_c   1.000
_cell.angle_alpha   90.00
_cell.angle_beta   90.00
_cell.angle_gamma   90.00
#
_symmetry.space_group_name_H-M   'P 1'
#
loop_
_entity.id
_entity.type
_entity.pdbx_description
1 polymer ?
#
loop_
_entity_poly.entity_id
_entity_poly.type
_entity_poly.pdbx_seq_one_letter_code
_entity_poly.pdbx_strand_id
1 'polypeptide(L)'
;MYQQHIPVGPDAGKAPTSKIDRTQLLDPAQYWPDATKCPDWPLLTGTMRYDGERGQRGAERRLETIGQYLNRAPGELRSPTAEEREEAFAKMFRRTGSNWHALGILNLSPLGMMVEAEAGLIVEACHLRGYLRKLQVAADHAVEAARRAKQAEARRTLEDYRATAPAEIEEFRSLAEAVARHQQRLDDERAFDRSRALRQHVETLHSAAVQAAHTLGLGVPDAPDFL
;
A
#
# COMPACT_ATOMS: atom_id res chain seq x y z
N MET A 1 -31.95 -73.91 3.49
CA MET A 1 -32.21 -73.49 2.10
C MET A 1 -32.62 -72.02 2.10
N TYR A 2 -31.75 -71.20 1.50
CA TYR A 2 -31.93 -69.85 0.95
C TYR A 2 -32.87 -68.84 1.65
N GLN A 3 -32.28 -67.98 2.48
CA GLN A 3 -32.80 -66.61 2.68
C GLN A 3 -32.66 -65.87 1.34
N GLN A 4 -33.79 -65.47 0.75
CA GLN A 4 -33.81 -64.63 -0.43
C GLN A 4 -33.28 -63.25 -0.07
N HIS A 5 -32.10 -62.92 -0.58
CA HIS A 5 -31.57 -61.57 -0.54
C HIS A 5 -32.41 -60.71 -1.49
N ILE A 6 -33.27 -59.86 -0.95
CA ILE A 6 -33.97 -58.84 -1.74
C ILE A 6 -32.93 -57.77 -2.08
N PRO A 7 -32.65 -57.47 -3.36
CA PRO A 7 -31.76 -56.38 -3.70
C PRO A 7 -32.44 -55.07 -3.32
N VAL A 8 -31.76 -54.30 -2.46
CA VAL A 8 -32.12 -52.92 -2.14
C VAL A 8 -31.99 -52.13 -3.45
N GLY A 9 -33.10 -51.64 -3.97
CA GLY A 9 -33.11 -50.72 -5.11
C GLY A 9 -32.28 -49.47 -4.79
N PRO A 10 -31.88 -48.68 -5.80
CA PRO A 10 -31.05 -47.51 -5.58
C PRO A 10 -31.72 -46.61 -4.53
N ASP A 11 -30.93 -46.17 -3.55
CA ASP A 11 -31.36 -45.19 -2.57
C ASP A 11 -32.14 -44.09 -3.28
N ALA A 12 -33.38 -43.87 -2.86
CA ALA A 12 -34.13 -42.69 -3.25
C ALA A 12 -33.38 -41.48 -2.67
N GLY A 13 -32.38 -41.01 -3.41
CA GLY A 13 -31.54 -39.89 -3.03
C GLY A 13 -32.46 -38.75 -2.62
N LYS A 14 -32.33 -38.31 -1.37
CA LYS A 14 -32.96 -37.08 -0.88
C LYS A 14 -32.80 -36.02 -1.96
N ALA A 15 -33.91 -35.50 -2.47
CA ALA A 15 -33.89 -34.38 -3.41
C ALA A 15 -32.98 -33.30 -2.82
N PRO A 16 -31.99 -32.79 -3.58
CA PRO A 16 -31.04 -31.83 -3.04
C PRO A 16 -31.81 -30.62 -2.51
N THR A 17 -31.67 -30.35 -1.22
CA THR A 17 -32.28 -29.17 -0.56
C THR A 17 -31.64 -27.85 -1.02
N SER A 18 -30.54 -27.93 -1.77
CA SER A 18 -29.81 -26.80 -2.34
C SER A 18 -29.93 -26.76 -3.86
N LYS A 19 -30.24 -25.58 -4.40
CA LYS A 19 -30.36 -25.33 -5.85
C LYS A 19 -29.04 -24.79 -6.40
N ILE A 20 -28.73 -25.13 -7.64
CA ILE A 20 -27.57 -24.55 -8.31
C ILE A 20 -27.77 -23.05 -8.53
N ASP A 21 -26.74 -22.28 -8.22
CA ASP A 21 -26.69 -20.88 -8.57
C ASP A 21 -26.39 -20.73 -10.06
N ARG A 22 -27.41 -20.33 -10.82
CA ARG A 22 -27.34 -20.19 -12.27
C ARG A 22 -26.40 -19.08 -12.72
N THR A 23 -26.01 -18.17 -11.83
CA THR A 23 -25.00 -17.14 -12.12
C THR A 23 -23.59 -17.72 -12.26
N GLN A 24 -23.37 -18.98 -11.86
CA GLN A 24 -22.07 -19.66 -11.92
C GLN A 24 -21.95 -20.67 -13.08
N LEU A 25 -22.92 -20.68 -14.00
CA LEU A 25 -22.91 -21.61 -15.13
C LEU A 25 -21.72 -21.38 -16.06
N LEU A 26 -21.27 -20.14 -16.17
CA LEU A 26 -20.11 -19.76 -16.97
C LEU A 26 -18.96 -19.36 -16.05
N ASP A 27 -17.79 -19.93 -16.31
CA ASP A 27 -16.58 -19.59 -15.57
C ASP A 27 -15.84 -18.44 -16.27
N PRO A 28 -15.68 -17.27 -15.63
CA PRO A 28 -14.94 -16.15 -16.22
C PRO A 28 -13.47 -16.50 -16.54
N ALA A 29 -12.85 -17.46 -15.84
CA ALA A 29 -11.47 -17.88 -16.14
C ALA A 29 -11.33 -18.59 -17.50
N GLN A 30 -12.41 -19.18 -18.03
CA GLN A 30 -12.41 -19.78 -19.36
C GLN A 30 -12.41 -18.74 -20.47
N TYR A 31 -13.06 -17.58 -20.25
CA TYR A 31 -13.20 -16.52 -21.25
C TYR A 31 -12.11 -15.47 -21.17
N TRP A 32 -11.68 -15.15 -19.94
CA TRP A 32 -10.57 -14.25 -19.69
C TRP A 32 -9.61 -14.94 -18.73
N PRO A 33 -8.66 -15.78 -19.18
CA PRO A 33 -7.69 -16.41 -18.28
C PRO A 33 -6.87 -15.35 -17.52
N ASP A 34 -6.40 -14.33 -18.25
CA ASP A 34 -5.87 -13.09 -17.67
C ASP A 34 -7.04 -12.17 -17.29
N ALA A 35 -7.20 -11.93 -15.98
CA ALA A 35 -8.27 -11.08 -15.45
C ALA A 35 -8.22 -9.66 -16.01
N THR A 36 -7.04 -9.14 -16.33
CA THR A 36 -6.87 -7.77 -16.85
C THR A 36 -7.45 -7.59 -18.25
N LYS A 37 -7.63 -8.70 -18.99
CA LYS A 37 -8.23 -8.72 -20.34
C LYS A 37 -9.75 -8.71 -20.32
N CYS A 38 -10.38 -8.91 -19.17
CA CYS A 38 -11.82 -8.71 -19.03
C CYS A 38 -12.18 -7.26 -19.36
N PRO A 39 -13.13 -7.00 -20.29
CA PRO A 39 -13.61 -5.65 -20.57
C PRO A 39 -14.19 -4.99 -19.32
N ASP A 40 -14.16 -3.66 -19.28
CA ASP A 40 -14.74 -2.93 -18.15
C ASP A 40 -16.26 -3.05 -18.13
N TRP A 41 -16.81 -3.14 -16.92
CA TRP A 41 -18.25 -3.07 -16.70
C TRP A 41 -18.65 -1.69 -16.14
N PRO A 42 -19.78 -1.10 -16.59
CA PRO A 42 -20.67 -1.59 -17.65
C PRO A 42 -20.05 -1.42 -19.05
N LEU A 43 -20.29 -2.38 -19.92
CA LEU A 43 -19.92 -2.26 -21.34
C LEU A 43 -20.94 -1.34 -22.03
N LEU A 44 -20.55 -0.11 -22.34
CA LEU A 44 -21.40 0.87 -23.01
C LEU A 44 -20.95 1.07 -24.45
N THR A 45 -21.87 0.92 -25.40
CA THR A 45 -21.62 1.14 -26.83
C THR A 45 -22.40 2.34 -27.34
N GLY A 46 -21.74 3.21 -28.12
CA GLY A 46 -22.39 4.36 -28.76
C GLY A 46 -22.94 5.37 -27.76
N THR A 47 -24.26 5.63 -27.84
CA THR A 47 -24.97 6.61 -27.00
C THR A 47 -25.56 6.03 -25.71
N MET A 48 -25.27 4.76 -25.40
CA MET A 48 -25.76 4.12 -24.19
C MET A 48 -25.26 4.82 -22.93
N ARG A 49 -26.18 5.09 -22.00
CA ARG A 49 -25.89 5.61 -20.66
C ARG A 49 -26.21 4.53 -19.63
N TYR A 50 -25.40 4.52 -18.58
CA TYR A 50 -25.64 3.69 -17.39
C TYR A 50 -25.58 4.59 -16.17
N ASP A 51 -26.75 4.74 -15.55
CA ASP A 51 -27.01 5.61 -14.40
C ASP A 51 -26.88 4.86 -13.06
N GLY A 52 -26.54 3.57 -13.09
CA GLY A 52 -26.31 2.78 -11.88
C GLY A 52 -24.94 3.01 -11.26
N GLU A 53 -24.78 2.48 -10.05
CA GLU A 53 -23.50 2.47 -9.33
C GLU A 53 -22.44 1.68 -10.12
N ARG A 54 -21.22 2.21 -10.21
CA ARG A 54 -20.09 1.61 -10.95
C ARG A 54 -19.03 1.06 -10.02
N GLY A 55 -18.05 0.35 -10.58
CA GLY A 55 -16.96 -0.26 -9.81
C GLY A 55 -17.42 -1.48 -9.02
N GLN A 56 -16.65 -1.85 -8.00
CA GLN A 56 -16.85 -3.09 -7.24
C GLN A 56 -18.26 -3.21 -6.66
N ARG A 57 -18.71 -2.21 -5.90
CA ARG A 57 -20.03 -2.23 -5.25
C ARG A 57 -21.18 -2.31 -6.25
N GLY A 58 -21.08 -1.55 -7.34
CA GLY A 58 -22.06 -1.59 -8.41
C GLY A 58 -22.15 -2.95 -9.09
N ALA A 59 -21.00 -3.56 -9.37
CA ALA A 59 -20.90 -4.88 -9.96
C ALA A 59 -21.44 -5.99 -9.04
N GLU A 60 -21.10 -5.95 -7.75
CA GLU A 60 -21.62 -6.88 -6.73
C GLU A 60 -23.13 -6.78 -6.61
N ARG A 61 -23.68 -5.56 -6.52
CA ARG A 61 -25.13 -5.32 -6.45
C ARG A 61 -25.86 -5.78 -7.70
N ARG A 62 -25.29 -5.54 -8.89
CA ARG A 62 -25.85 -6.03 -10.16
C ARG A 62 -25.84 -7.56 -10.20
N LEU A 63 -24.75 -8.19 -9.76
CA LEU A 63 -24.62 -9.64 -9.71
C LEU A 63 -25.67 -10.25 -8.76
N GLU A 64 -25.89 -9.65 -7.61
CA GLU A 64 -26.93 -10.06 -6.66
C GLU A 64 -28.33 -9.95 -7.28
N THR A 65 -28.63 -8.83 -7.95
CA THR A 65 -29.91 -8.62 -8.64
C THR A 65 -30.16 -9.68 -9.73
N ILE A 66 -29.12 -10.01 -10.51
CA ILE A 66 -29.19 -11.08 -11.51
C ILE A 66 -29.42 -12.44 -10.84
N GLY A 67 -28.73 -12.71 -9.73
CA GLY A 67 -28.91 -13.94 -8.95
C GLY A 67 -30.33 -14.12 -8.43
N GLN A 68 -30.94 -13.06 -7.91
CA GLN A 68 -32.34 -13.07 -7.47
C GLN A 68 -33.28 -13.36 -8.64
N TYR A 69 -33.03 -12.76 -9.81
CA TYR A 69 -33.84 -12.97 -11.01
C TYR A 69 -33.73 -14.39 -11.58
N LEU A 70 -32.51 -14.93 -11.71
CA LEU A 70 -32.28 -16.21 -12.37
C LEU A 70 -32.71 -17.41 -11.52
N ASN A 71 -32.56 -17.30 -10.21
CA ASN A 71 -32.75 -18.43 -9.31
C ASN A 71 -34.16 -18.50 -8.68
N ARG A 72 -34.93 -17.39 -8.67
CA ARG A 72 -36.38 -17.25 -8.37
C ARG A 72 -37.07 -18.41 -7.64
N ALA A 73 -36.51 -18.89 -6.52
CA ALA A 73 -37.12 -19.95 -5.74
C ALA A 73 -36.54 -20.00 -4.33
N PRO A 74 -37.34 -20.45 -3.34
CA PRO A 74 -36.85 -20.71 -1.99
C PRO A 74 -35.84 -21.87 -2.00
N GLY A 75 -34.75 -21.71 -1.25
CA GLY A 75 -33.67 -22.71 -1.09
C GLY A 75 -32.30 -22.05 -0.95
N GLU A 76 -31.35 -22.76 -0.35
CA GLU A 76 -29.95 -22.34 -0.30
C GLU A 76 -29.31 -22.50 -1.69
N LEU A 77 -28.65 -21.45 -2.18
CA LEU A 77 -27.96 -21.47 -3.46
C LEU A 77 -26.55 -22.00 -3.26
N ARG A 78 -26.17 -22.99 -4.07
CA ARG A 78 -24.82 -23.56 -4.08
C ARG A 78 -24.18 -23.47 -5.46
N SER A 79 -22.86 -23.60 -5.49
CA SER A 79 -22.14 -23.74 -6.75
C SER A 79 -22.55 -25.04 -7.47
N PRO A 80 -22.78 -25.00 -8.80
CA PRO A 80 -23.04 -26.20 -9.59
C PRO A 80 -21.79 -27.09 -9.66
N THR A 81 -22.00 -28.41 -9.66
CA THR A 81 -20.95 -29.38 -10.03
C THR A 81 -20.61 -29.26 -11.51
N ALA A 82 -19.54 -29.94 -11.97
CA ALA A 82 -19.16 -29.93 -13.38
C ALA A 82 -20.28 -30.51 -14.28
N GLU A 83 -20.84 -31.66 -13.90
CA GLU A 83 -21.94 -32.32 -14.62
C GLU A 83 -23.19 -31.44 -14.69
N GLU A 84 -23.61 -30.85 -13.56
CA GLU A 84 -24.77 -29.96 -13.52
C GLU A 84 -24.57 -28.69 -14.35
N ARG A 85 -23.33 -28.19 -14.39
CA ARG A 85 -22.97 -27.05 -15.23
C ARG A 85 -23.08 -27.41 -16.69
N GLU A 86 -22.60 -28.59 -17.11
CA GLU A 86 -22.70 -29.05 -18.50
C GLU A 86 -24.16 -29.27 -18.92
N GLU A 87 -24.97 -29.92 -18.08
CA GLU A 87 -26.40 -30.13 -18.36
C GLU A 87 -27.17 -28.81 -18.47
N ALA A 88 -26.95 -27.88 -17.54
CA ALA A 88 -27.60 -26.57 -17.56
C ALA A 88 -27.08 -25.69 -18.71
N PHE A 89 -25.78 -25.81 -19.06
CA PHE A 89 -25.20 -25.16 -20.22
C PHE A 89 -25.88 -25.64 -21.51
N ALA A 90 -26.03 -26.95 -21.70
CA ALA A 90 -26.63 -27.53 -22.90
C ALA A 90 -28.10 -27.10 -23.11
N LYS A 91 -28.81 -26.75 -22.03
CA LYS A 91 -30.19 -26.23 -22.10
C LYS A 91 -30.28 -24.76 -22.50
N MET A 92 -29.19 -23.99 -22.32
CA MET A 92 -29.20 -22.53 -22.47
C MET A 92 -28.31 -22.00 -23.58
N PHE A 93 -27.23 -22.71 -23.91
CA PHE A 93 -26.18 -22.22 -24.78
C PHE A 93 -25.82 -23.24 -25.86
N ARG A 94 -25.27 -22.70 -26.96
CA ARG A 94 -24.56 -23.46 -27.98
C ARG A 94 -23.21 -22.81 -28.25
N ARG A 95 -22.19 -23.64 -28.52
CA ARG A 95 -20.83 -23.19 -28.86
C ARG A 95 -20.70 -22.91 -30.35
N THR A 96 -21.48 -21.95 -30.81
CA THR A 96 -21.49 -21.46 -32.20
C THR A 96 -21.87 -19.99 -32.20
N GLY A 97 -21.28 -19.18 -33.06
CA GLY A 97 -21.61 -17.76 -33.17
C GLY A 97 -21.02 -16.91 -32.05
N SER A 98 -21.25 -15.59 -32.12
CA SER A 98 -20.60 -14.64 -31.22
C SER A 98 -21.53 -13.46 -30.88
N ASN A 99 -22.65 -13.79 -30.24
CA ASN A 99 -23.62 -12.78 -29.80
C ASN A 99 -23.01 -11.79 -28.79
N TRP A 100 -21.98 -12.22 -28.06
CA TRP A 100 -21.28 -11.43 -27.04
C TRP A 100 -19.82 -11.13 -27.42
N HIS A 101 -19.52 -10.97 -28.71
CA HIS A 101 -18.17 -10.63 -29.21
C HIS A 101 -17.58 -9.37 -28.56
N ALA A 102 -18.42 -8.39 -28.23
CA ALA A 102 -17.98 -7.14 -27.58
C ALA A 102 -17.44 -7.37 -26.15
N LEU A 103 -17.79 -8.50 -25.53
CA LEU A 103 -17.21 -8.96 -24.27
C LEU A 103 -15.94 -9.82 -24.48
N GLY A 104 -15.53 -10.07 -25.72
CA GLY A 104 -14.46 -11.01 -26.07
C GLY A 104 -14.90 -12.47 -26.06
N ILE A 105 -16.19 -12.76 -25.97
CA ILE A 105 -16.74 -14.13 -25.99
C ILE A 105 -17.06 -14.51 -27.44
N LEU A 106 -16.11 -15.21 -28.09
CA LEU A 106 -16.12 -15.44 -29.53
C LEU A 106 -16.90 -16.68 -30.00
N ASN A 107 -17.26 -17.59 -29.10
CA ASN A 107 -17.89 -18.87 -29.45
C ASN A 107 -19.02 -19.25 -28.51
N LEU A 108 -19.99 -18.35 -28.37
CA LEU A 108 -21.16 -18.54 -27.51
C LEU A 108 -22.36 -17.77 -28.07
N SER A 109 -23.47 -18.47 -28.20
CA SER A 109 -24.79 -17.93 -28.50
C SER A 109 -25.85 -18.64 -27.65
N PRO A 110 -27.01 -18.01 -27.41
CA PRO A 110 -28.13 -18.70 -26.77
C PRO A 110 -28.59 -19.88 -27.64
N LEU A 111 -29.15 -20.91 -27.01
CA LEU A 111 -29.67 -22.09 -27.71
C LEU A 111 -30.85 -21.74 -28.63
N GLY A 112 -31.69 -20.78 -28.22
CA GLY A 112 -32.80 -20.25 -29.01
C GLY A 112 -33.42 -18.99 -28.39
N MET A 113 -34.40 -18.40 -29.07
CA MET A 113 -35.01 -17.12 -28.66
C MET A 113 -35.69 -17.19 -27.28
N MET A 114 -36.26 -18.34 -26.90
CA MET A 114 -36.96 -18.51 -25.62
C MET A 114 -36.05 -18.41 -24.39
N VAL A 115 -34.74 -18.66 -24.55
CA VAL A 115 -33.75 -18.64 -23.46
C VAL A 115 -32.79 -17.45 -23.56
N GLU A 116 -32.94 -16.60 -24.58
CA GLU A 116 -32.01 -15.51 -24.87
C GLU A 116 -31.87 -14.51 -23.73
N ALA A 117 -32.99 -14.11 -23.12
CA ALA A 117 -32.98 -13.17 -21.99
C ALA A 117 -32.23 -13.75 -20.78
N GLU A 118 -32.51 -14.99 -20.42
CA GLU A 118 -31.84 -15.66 -19.29
C GLU A 118 -30.36 -15.94 -19.60
N ALA A 119 -30.05 -16.37 -20.83
CA ALA A 119 -28.68 -16.55 -21.31
C ALA A 119 -27.88 -15.23 -21.25
N GLY A 120 -28.51 -14.12 -21.64
CA GLY A 120 -27.91 -12.78 -21.53
C GLY A 120 -27.56 -12.41 -20.09
N LEU A 121 -28.45 -12.68 -19.14
CA LEU A 121 -28.20 -12.45 -17.70
C LEU A 121 -27.08 -13.36 -17.15
N ILE A 122 -27.02 -14.62 -17.58
CA ILE A 122 -25.95 -15.54 -17.19
C ILE A 122 -24.58 -15.07 -17.72
N VAL A 123 -24.53 -14.57 -18.97
CA VAL A 123 -23.31 -14.00 -19.55
C VAL A 123 -22.91 -12.70 -18.84
N GLU A 124 -23.88 -11.84 -18.51
CA GLU A 124 -23.62 -10.63 -17.74
C GLU A 124 -23.06 -10.97 -16.34
N ALA A 125 -23.62 -11.98 -15.67
CA ALA A 125 -23.09 -12.47 -14.40
C ALA A 125 -21.64 -12.98 -14.52
N CYS A 126 -21.32 -13.69 -15.61
CA CYS A 126 -19.96 -14.12 -15.91
C CYS A 126 -19.02 -12.93 -16.10
N HIS A 127 -19.44 -11.92 -16.88
CA HIS A 127 -18.68 -10.69 -17.11
C HIS A 127 -18.42 -9.93 -15.80
N LEU A 128 -19.46 -9.75 -14.97
CA LEU A 128 -19.35 -9.10 -13.66
C LEU A 128 -18.34 -9.80 -12.76
N ARG A 129 -18.36 -11.14 -12.68
CA ARG A 129 -17.37 -11.91 -11.92
C ARG A 129 -15.96 -11.76 -12.48
N GLY A 130 -15.80 -11.75 -13.81
CA GLY A 130 -14.53 -11.47 -14.47
C GLY A 130 -14.01 -10.06 -14.15
N TYR A 131 -14.89 -9.06 -14.18
CA TYR A 131 -14.58 -7.68 -13.83
C TYR A 131 -14.21 -7.52 -12.36
N LEU A 132 -14.91 -8.18 -11.43
CA LEU A 132 -14.52 -8.21 -10.01
C LEU A 132 -13.13 -8.83 -9.82
N ARG A 133 -12.81 -9.90 -10.56
CA ARG A 133 -11.47 -10.50 -10.54
C ARG A 133 -10.40 -9.54 -11.07
N LYS A 134 -10.72 -8.76 -12.11
CA LYS A 134 -9.86 -7.69 -12.64
C LYS A 134 -9.58 -6.62 -11.57
N LEU A 135 -10.62 -6.17 -10.88
CA LEU A 135 -10.49 -5.17 -9.82
C LEU A 135 -9.62 -5.68 -8.67
N GLN A 136 -9.79 -6.95 -8.27
CA GLN A 136 -8.96 -7.56 -7.24
C GLN A 136 -7.48 -7.58 -7.65
N VAL A 137 -7.18 -8.04 -8.87
CA VAL A 137 -5.80 -8.06 -9.40
C VAL A 137 -5.21 -6.65 -9.44
N ALA A 138 -5.98 -5.65 -9.86
CA ALA A 138 -5.54 -4.25 -9.86
C ALA A 138 -5.24 -3.73 -8.45
N ALA A 139 -6.07 -4.07 -7.46
CA ALA A 139 -5.86 -3.70 -6.06
C ALA A 139 -4.59 -4.36 -5.50
N ASP A 140 -4.37 -5.64 -5.77
CA ASP A 140 -3.18 -6.38 -5.33
C ASP A 140 -1.91 -5.78 -5.93
N HIS A 141 -1.93 -5.42 -7.22
CA HIS A 141 -0.82 -4.73 -7.87
C HIS A 141 -0.54 -3.35 -7.26
N ALA A 142 -1.58 -2.59 -6.92
CA ALA A 142 -1.41 -1.28 -6.29
C ALA A 142 -0.76 -1.37 -4.90
N VAL A 143 -1.18 -2.35 -4.09
CA VAL A 143 -0.57 -2.63 -2.78
C VAL A 143 0.90 -3.00 -2.92
N GLU A 144 1.22 -3.88 -3.86
CA GLU A 144 2.60 -4.28 -4.13
C GLU A 144 3.47 -3.13 -4.65
N ALA A 145 2.93 -2.29 -5.53
CA ALA A 145 3.61 -1.10 -6.04
C ALA A 145 3.91 -0.10 -4.91
N ALA A 146 2.93 0.17 -4.04
CA ALA A 146 3.11 1.05 -2.88
C ALA A 146 4.17 0.50 -1.90
N ARG A 147 4.15 -0.82 -1.65
CA ARG A 147 5.17 -1.49 -0.83
C ARG A 147 6.57 -1.32 -1.41
N ARG A 148 6.74 -1.53 -2.73
CA ARG A 148 8.02 -1.35 -3.43
C ARG A 148 8.49 0.10 -3.39
N ALA A 149 7.60 1.06 -3.60
CA ALA A 149 7.92 2.48 -3.53
C ALA A 149 8.46 2.87 -2.15
N LYS A 150 7.78 2.44 -1.07
CA LYS A 150 8.23 2.68 0.30
C LYS A 150 9.60 2.06 0.61
N GLN A 151 9.86 0.85 0.11
CA GLN A 151 11.16 0.20 0.27
C GLN A 151 12.27 0.92 -0.51
N ALA A 152 11.98 1.40 -1.73
CA ALA A 152 12.93 2.15 -2.54
C ALA A 152 13.28 3.50 -1.89
N GLU A 153 12.29 4.23 -1.37
CA GLU A 153 12.48 5.46 -0.62
C GLU A 153 13.36 5.24 0.62
N ALA A 154 13.05 4.23 1.44
CA ALA A 154 13.84 3.91 2.63
C ALA A 154 15.30 3.55 2.30
N ARG A 155 15.54 2.83 1.20
CA ARG A 155 16.90 2.51 0.73
C ARG A 155 17.66 3.76 0.34
N ARG A 156 17.02 4.64 -0.45
CA ARG A 156 17.62 5.90 -0.88
C ARG A 156 17.99 6.77 0.33
N THR A 157 17.08 6.93 1.29
CA THR A 157 17.37 7.70 2.52
C THR A 157 18.56 7.12 3.30
N LEU A 158 18.66 5.79 3.39
CA LEU A 158 19.77 5.13 4.06
C LEU A 158 21.10 5.31 3.30
N GLU A 159 21.08 5.23 1.98
CA GLU A 159 22.25 5.46 1.11
C GLU A 159 22.73 6.91 1.22
N ASP A 160 21.80 7.87 1.16
CA ASP A 160 22.10 9.30 1.30
C ASP A 160 22.73 9.59 2.68
N TYR A 161 22.19 9.01 3.76
CA TYR A 161 22.78 9.13 5.09
C TYR A 161 24.19 8.54 5.15
N ARG A 162 24.40 7.33 4.61
CA ARG A 162 25.70 6.67 4.61
C ARG A 162 26.75 7.43 3.81
N ALA A 163 26.35 8.08 2.72
CA ALA A 163 27.25 8.88 1.90
C ALA A 163 27.64 10.20 2.56
N THR A 164 26.68 10.88 3.19
CA THR A 164 26.86 12.28 3.63
C THR A 164 27.27 12.41 5.09
N ALA A 165 26.68 11.61 5.99
CA ALA A 165 26.87 11.78 7.43
C ALA A 165 28.34 11.69 7.89
N PRO A 166 29.20 10.79 7.35
CA PRO A 166 30.60 10.74 7.77
C PRO A 166 31.36 12.04 7.49
N ALA A 167 31.11 12.66 6.33
CA ALA A 167 31.77 13.92 5.94
C ALA A 167 31.30 15.08 6.82
N GLU A 168 29.99 15.20 7.07
CA GLU A 168 29.43 16.24 7.94
C GLU A 168 29.89 16.09 9.39
N ILE A 169 30.00 14.85 9.91
CA ILE A 169 30.52 14.60 11.25
C ILE A 169 31.99 15.03 11.36
N GLU A 170 32.79 14.78 10.34
CA GLU A 170 34.20 15.15 10.35
C GLU A 170 34.38 16.67 10.25
N GLU A 171 33.60 17.33 9.40
CA GLU A 171 33.57 18.80 9.33
C GLU A 171 33.15 19.40 10.67
N PHE A 172 32.10 18.86 11.29
CA PHE A 172 31.64 19.31 12.61
C PHE A 172 32.76 19.18 13.67
N ARG A 173 33.52 18.09 13.68
CA ARG A 173 34.63 17.90 14.62
C ARG A 173 35.75 18.91 14.39
N SER A 174 36.15 19.11 13.14
CA SER A 174 37.15 20.12 12.76
C SER A 174 36.75 21.53 13.22
N LEU A 175 35.48 21.91 13.01
CA LEU A 175 34.94 23.18 13.47
C LEU A 175 34.92 23.27 15.00
N ALA A 176 34.55 22.21 15.71
CA ALA A 176 34.58 22.18 17.17
C ALA A 176 35.99 22.39 17.74
N GLU A 177 37.01 21.79 17.13
CA GLU A 177 38.40 22.02 17.51
C GLU A 177 38.86 23.46 17.23
N ALA A 178 38.47 24.03 16.09
CA ALA A 178 38.78 25.42 15.76
C ALA A 178 38.15 26.40 16.76
N VAL A 179 36.92 26.14 17.18
CA VAL A 179 36.23 26.91 18.23
C VAL A 179 36.96 26.80 19.56
N ALA A 180 37.39 25.59 19.96
CA ALA A 180 38.15 25.40 21.20
C ALA A 180 39.47 26.18 21.20
N ARG A 181 40.23 26.14 20.10
CA ARG A 181 41.47 26.94 19.94
C ARG A 181 41.21 28.44 20.00
N HIS A 182 40.11 28.90 19.40
CA HIS A 182 39.73 30.30 19.43
C HIS A 182 39.38 30.77 20.85
N GLN A 183 38.66 29.95 21.60
CA GLN A 183 38.30 30.26 22.99
C GLN A 183 39.55 30.35 23.87
N GLN A 184 40.49 29.40 23.75
CA GLN A 184 41.76 29.46 24.47
C GLN A 184 42.50 30.77 24.19
N ARG A 185 42.60 31.19 22.93
CA ARG A 185 43.24 32.45 22.57
C ARG A 185 42.58 33.67 23.23
N LEU A 186 41.24 33.72 23.25
CA LEU A 186 40.51 34.81 23.91
C LEU A 186 40.76 34.83 25.43
N ASP A 187 40.86 33.66 26.05
CA ASP A 187 41.14 33.56 27.48
C ASP A 187 42.59 33.96 27.80
N ASP A 188 43.55 33.57 26.95
CA ASP A 188 44.95 34.00 27.05
C ASP A 188 45.10 35.52 26.86
N GLU A 189 44.40 36.12 25.88
CA GLU A 189 44.37 37.57 25.67
C GLU A 189 43.81 38.30 26.90
N ARG A 190 42.71 37.81 27.48
CA ARG A 190 42.13 38.38 28.71
C ARG A 190 43.07 38.24 29.90
N ALA A 191 43.74 37.10 30.05
CA ALA A 191 44.70 36.87 31.12
C ALA A 191 45.91 37.81 31.00
N PHE A 192 46.40 38.01 29.78
CA PHE A 192 47.49 38.94 29.48
C PHE A 192 47.12 40.39 29.81
N ASP A 193 45.97 40.87 29.35
CA ASP A 193 45.53 42.23 29.64
C ASP A 193 45.32 42.45 31.14
N ARG A 194 44.74 41.45 31.84
CA ARG A 194 44.53 41.52 33.28
C ARG A 194 45.85 41.54 34.06
N SER A 195 46.84 40.72 33.67
CA SER A 195 48.14 40.69 34.33
C SER A 195 48.88 42.01 34.16
N ARG A 196 48.83 42.61 32.96
CA ARG A 196 49.37 43.94 32.69
C ARG A 196 48.72 45.01 33.56
N ALA A 197 47.39 45.02 33.66
CA ALA A 197 46.66 45.99 34.49
C ALA A 197 47.02 45.86 35.97
N LEU A 198 47.13 44.62 36.48
CA LEU A 198 47.53 44.36 37.86
C LEU A 198 48.96 44.82 38.13
N ARG A 199 49.90 44.53 37.23
CA ARG A 199 51.29 44.98 37.36
C ARG A 199 51.38 46.51 37.43
N GLN A 200 50.73 47.21 36.50
CA GLN A 200 50.69 48.69 36.50
C GLN A 200 50.09 49.25 37.80
N HIS A 201 49.03 48.62 38.31
CA HIS A 201 48.41 49.02 39.56
C HIS A 201 49.36 48.83 40.76
N VAL A 202 50.02 47.68 40.86
CA VAL A 202 50.96 47.39 41.95
C VAL A 202 52.19 48.30 41.89
N GLU A 203 52.74 48.58 40.71
CA GLU A 203 53.84 49.54 40.51
C GLU A 203 53.44 50.96 40.94
N THR A 204 52.20 51.37 40.64
CA THR A 204 51.63 52.66 41.08
C THR A 204 51.51 52.72 42.61
N LEU A 205 50.97 51.66 43.23
CA LEU A 205 50.84 51.56 44.68
C LEU A 205 52.21 51.59 45.37
N HIS A 206 53.19 50.86 44.83
CA HIS A 206 54.55 50.86 45.35
C HIS A 206 55.16 52.26 45.28
N SER A 207 55.05 52.95 44.14
CA SER A 207 55.55 54.32 43.98
C SER A 207 54.91 55.29 44.98
N ALA A 208 53.61 55.18 45.21
CA ALA A 208 52.91 55.98 46.21
C ALA A 208 53.38 55.64 47.64
N ALA A 209 53.61 54.37 47.95
CA ALA A 209 54.12 53.92 49.24
C ALA A 209 55.55 54.42 49.51
N VAL A 210 56.43 54.41 48.51
CA VAL A 210 57.79 54.98 48.59
C VAL A 210 57.73 56.48 48.91
N GLN A 211 56.89 57.25 48.20
CA GLN A 211 56.72 58.69 48.45
C GLN A 211 56.20 58.97 49.86
N ALA A 212 55.22 58.19 50.33
CA ALA A 212 54.69 58.29 51.67
C ALA A 212 55.76 57.97 52.74
N ALA A 213 56.54 56.90 52.54
CA ALA A 213 57.64 56.53 53.44
C ALA A 213 58.68 57.65 53.57
N HIS A 214 59.08 58.26 52.46
CA HIS A 214 59.97 59.42 52.46
C HIS A 214 59.39 60.62 53.22
N THR A 215 58.09 60.90 53.05
CA THR A 215 57.41 62.02 53.73
C THR A 215 57.35 61.82 55.25
N LEU A 216 57.19 60.57 55.69
CA LEU A 216 57.11 60.18 57.10
C LEU A 216 58.48 59.90 57.75
N GLY A 217 59.57 59.89 56.98
CA GLY A 217 60.92 59.56 57.46
C GLY A 217 61.12 58.07 57.79
N LEU A 218 60.34 57.18 57.17
CA LEU A 218 60.40 55.73 57.37
C LEU A 218 61.23 55.05 56.26
N GLY A 219 61.62 53.79 56.48
CA GLY A 219 62.27 52.97 55.46
C GLY A 219 61.36 52.70 54.26
N VAL A 220 61.94 52.71 53.06
CA VAL A 220 61.23 52.48 51.79
C VAL A 220 60.90 50.98 51.65
N PRO A 221 59.68 50.60 51.24
CA PRO A 221 59.35 49.19 50.99
C PRO A 221 60.13 48.63 49.80
N ASP A 222 60.38 47.32 49.80
CA ASP A 222 61.02 46.64 48.68
C ASP A 222 60.16 46.68 47.41
N ALA A 223 60.83 46.65 46.25
CA ALA A 223 60.15 46.61 44.97
C ALA A 223 59.42 45.26 44.78
N PRO A 224 58.21 45.28 44.19
CA PRO A 224 57.49 44.05 43.88
C PRO A 224 58.23 43.22 42.82
N ASP A 225 58.36 41.91 43.06
CA ASP A 225 58.94 40.96 42.11
C ASP A 225 57.85 40.34 41.22
N PHE A 226 58.08 40.36 39.91
CA PHE A 226 57.17 39.84 38.90
C PHE A 226 57.94 38.84 38.01
N LEU A 227 58.16 37.63 38.52
CA LEU A 227 58.63 36.48 37.75
C LEU A 227 57.51 35.85 36.92
#